data_AF-A0A6M0EZM0-F1
#
_entry.id   AF-A0A6M0EZM0-F1
#
_cell.length_a   1.000
_cell.length_b   1.000
_cell.length_c   1.000
_cell.angle_alpha   90.00
_cell.angle_beta   90.00
_cell.angle_gamma   90.00
#
_symmetry.space_group_name_H-M   'P 1'
#
loop_
_entity.id
_entity.type
_entity.pdbx_description
1 polymer ?
#
loop_
_entity_poly.entity_id
_entity_poly.type
_entity_poly.pdbx_seq_one_letter_code
_entity_poly.pdbx_strand_id
1 'polypeptide(L)'
;MKKERIYPLCHAIFWLWNCTFLLVVYGLILPTIGVFLIGAVLNGEIETQFLVTLIVLIGIPTICTIIGWRYLRYQPPKLIRLFYGTEVPLFLLCLLRLFVLRELTPASTLMPGKVIVCTIAFLIELLRGYNRGNQILAGLQLIAHSLMLLTGIYIGLLLLFYAVPFAAFLLQEFLKFYWLENIGSWIGYVVLSIFYVVPIFFICG
;
A
#
# COMPACT_ATOMS: atom_id res chain seq x y z
N MET A 1 -8.72 -2.49 28.66
CA MET A 1 -9.55 -1.90 27.59
C MET A 1 -10.24 -3.02 26.81
N LYS A 2 -11.58 -3.04 26.78
CA LYS A 2 -12.42 -4.20 26.45
C LYS A 2 -12.18 -4.74 25.03
N LYS A 3 -11.89 -6.04 24.92
CA LYS A 3 -11.72 -6.85 23.69
C LYS A 3 -12.78 -6.54 22.62
N GLU A 4 -13.99 -6.19 23.06
CA GLU A 4 -15.16 -5.85 22.25
C GLU A 4 -14.99 -4.63 21.32
N ARG A 5 -14.14 -3.65 21.65
CA ARG A 5 -13.90 -2.49 20.77
C ARG A 5 -12.75 -2.68 19.78
N ILE A 6 -11.78 -3.54 20.10
CA ILE A 6 -10.56 -3.72 19.27
C ILE A 6 -10.87 -4.57 18.04
N TYR A 7 -11.69 -5.60 18.21
CA TYR A 7 -12.05 -6.53 17.13
C TYR A 7 -12.75 -5.88 15.93
N PRO A 8 -13.81 -5.07 16.11
CA PRO A 8 -14.44 -4.39 14.97
C PRO A 8 -13.49 -3.38 14.32
N LEU A 9 -12.61 -2.74 15.09
CA LEU A 9 -11.63 -1.79 14.56
C LEU A 9 -10.57 -2.48 13.69
N CYS A 10 -10.02 -3.62 14.12
CA CYS A 10 -9.12 -4.43 13.29
C CYS A 10 -9.80 -4.92 12.01
N HIS A 11 -11.07 -5.31 12.10
CA HIS A 11 -11.84 -5.76 10.95
C HIS A 11 -12.07 -4.59 9.97
N ALA A 12 -12.51 -3.44 10.48
CA ALA A 12 -12.75 -2.25 9.68
C ALA A 12 -11.48 -1.78 8.97
N ILE A 13 -10.33 -1.70 9.67
CA ILE A 13 -9.06 -1.28 9.07
C ILE A 13 -8.68 -2.19 7.90
N PHE A 14 -8.72 -3.51 8.09
CA PHE A 14 -8.33 -4.46 7.05
C PHE A 14 -9.20 -4.35 5.80
N TRP A 15 -10.53 -4.34 5.98
CA TRP A 15 -11.46 -4.32 4.86
C TRP A 15 -11.53 -2.96 4.18
N LEU A 16 -11.57 -1.87 4.96
CA LEU A 16 -11.55 -0.52 4.41
C LEU A 16 -10.29 -0.33 3.57
N TRP A 17 -9.12 -0.69 4.12
CA TRP A 17 -7.87 -0.58 3.40
C TRP A 17 -7.88 -1.40 2.10
N ASN A 18 -8.18 -2.70 2.17
CA ASN A 18 -8.18 -3.54 0.98
C ASN A 18 -9.21 -3.09 -0.07
N CYS A 19 -10.42 -2.68 0.33
CA CYS A 19 -11.43 -2.16 -0.59
C CYS A 19 -10.99 -0.84 -1.25
N THR A 20 -10.50 0.12 -0.47
CA THR A 20 -9.98 1.39 -1.01
C THR A 20 -8.81 1.12 -1.95
N PHE A 21 -7.92 0.21 -1.56
CA PHE A 21 -6.74 -0.12 -2.35
C PHE A 21 -7.12 -0.77 -3.69
N LEU A 22 -7.99 -1.77 -3.68
CA LEU A 22 -8.48 -2.41 -4.90
C LEU A 22 -9.20 -1.39 -5.80
N LEU A 23 -9.99 -0.49 -5.24
CA LEU A 23 -10.65 0.57 -6.00
C LEU A 23 -9.64 1.50 -6.67
N VAL A 24 -8.62 1.98 -5.92
CA VAL A 24 -7.57 2.85 -6.47
C VAL A 24 -6.74 2.11 -7.52
N VAL A 25 -6.36 0.87 -7.26
CA VAL A 25 -5.52 0.11 -8.19
C VAL A 25 -6.26 -0.24 -9.47
N TYR A 26 -7.44 -0.83 -9.38
CA TYR A 26 -8.18 -1.26 -10.56
C TYR A 26 -8.89 -0.09 -11.26
N GLY A 27 -9.33 0.93 -10.51
CA GLY A 27 -10.05 2.09 -11.05
C GLY A 27 -9.16 3.21 -11.55
N LEU A 28 -7.98 3.43 -10.94
CA LEU A 28 -7.10 4.55 -11.28
C LEU A 28 -5.75 4.08 -11.83
N ILE A 29 -4.98 3.30 -11.08
CA ILE A 29 -3.58 2.98 -11.42
C ILE A 29 -3.48 2.08 -12.65
N LEU A 30 -4.26 1.00 -12.71
CA LEU A 30 -4.22 0.05 -13.83
C LEU A 30 -4.60 0.70 -15.18
N PRO A 31 -5.71 1.46 -15.31
CA PRO A 31 -6.05 2.11 -16.58
C PRO A 31 -5.11 3.25 -16.95
N THR A 32 -4.61 4.03 -15.98
CA THR A 32 -3.78 5.22 -16.28
C THR A 32 -2.29 4.96 -16.36
N ILE A 33 -1.76 4.01 -15.59
CA ILE A 33 -0.32 3.69 -15.55
C ILE A 33 -0.08 2.30 -16.14
N GLY A 34 -0.91 1.32 -15.78
CA GLY A 34 -0.74 -0.06 -16.19
C GLY A 34 -0.79 -0.28 -17.70
N VAL A 35 -1.76 0.32 -18.39
CA VAL A 35 -1.88 0.21 -19.86
C VAL A 35 -0.66 0.79 -20.57
N PHE A 36 -0.19 1.97 -20.16
CA PHE A 36 1.01 2.59 -20.73
C PHE A 36 2.27 1.76 -20.45
N LEU A 37 2.40 1.23 -19.24
CA LEU A 37 3.57 0.42 -18.86
C LEU A 37 3.61 -0.91 -19.62
N ILE A 38 2.45 -1.55 -19.83
CA ILE A 38 2.34 -2.75 -20.68
C ILE A 38 2.73 -2.42 -22.12
N GLY A 39 2.20 -1.33 -22.69
CA GLY A 39 2.56 -0.89 -24.04
C GLY A 39 4.06 -0.63 -24.20
N ALA A 40 4.66 0.09 -23.26
CA ALA A 40 6.09 0.39 -23.26
C ALA A 40 6.96 -0.88 -23.12
N VAL A 41 6.53 -1.88 -22.35
CA VAL A 41 7.22 -3.18 -22.27
C VAL A 41 7.10 -3.96 -23.58
N LEU A 42 5.92 -3.97 -24.21
CA LEU A 42 5.71 -4.65 -25.50
C LEU A 42 6.51 -4.01 -26.63
N ASN A 43 6.73 -2.69 -26.57
CA ASN A 43 7.57 -1.94 -27.50
C ASN A 43 9.07 -2.08 -27.21
N GLY A 44 9.46 -2.73 -26.10
CA GLY A 44 10.86 -2.87 -25.70
C GLY A 44 11.49 -1.61 -25.10
N GLU A 45 10.70 -0.60 -24.75
CA GLU A 45 11.17 0.65 -24.13
C GLU A 45 11.50 0.46 -22.64
N ILE A 46 10.84 -0.52 -21.98
CA ILE A 46 10.99 -0.81 -20.55
C ILE A 46 11.27 -2.30 -20.35
N GLU A 47 12.12 -2.62 -19.37
CA GLU A 47 12.40 -4.01 -18.98
C GLU A 47 11.17 -4.76 -18.46
N THR A 48 11.03 -6.02 -18.83
CA THR A 48 9.94 -6.91 -18.41
C THR A 48 9.85 -7.12 -16.89
N GLN A 49 10.93 -6.84 -16.15
CA GLN A 49 10.96 -6.93 -14.69
C GLN A 49 9.99 -5.95 -14.00
N PHE A 50 9.73 -4.80 -14.62
CA PHE A 50 8.78 -3.82 -14.10
C PHE A 50 7.33 -4.32 -14.22
N LEU A 51 7.02 -5.06 -15.29
CA LEU A 51 5.71 -5.68 -15.47
C LEU A 51 5.44 -6.74 -14.39
N VAL A 52 6.42 -7.58 -14.08
CA VAL A 52 6.30 -8.57 -13.00
C VAL A 52 6.04 -7.88 -11.67
N THR A 53 6.75 -6.77 -11.40
CA THR A 53 6.56 -6.02 -10.15
C THR A 53 5.18 -5.39 -10.07
N LEU A 54 4.64 -4.88 -11.18
CA LEU A 54 3.27 -4.36 -11.26
C LEU A 54 2.24 -5.47 -11.00
N ILE A 55 2.39 -6.64 -11.64
CA ILE A 55 1.50 -7.78 -11.42
C ILE A 55 1.51 -8.19 -9.94
N VAL A 56 2.68 -8.25 -9.31
CA VAL A 56 2.81 -8.60 -7.90
C VAL A 56 2.19 -7.53 -7.01
N LEU A 57 2.41 -6.23 -7.29
CA LEU A 57 1.83 -5.10 -6.55
C LEU A 57 0.29 -5.20 -6.47
N ILE A 58 -0.34 -5.60 -7.57
CA ILE A 58 -1.80 -5.76 -7.67
C ILE A 58 -2.25 -7.10 -7.06
N GLY A 59 -1.46 -8.15 -7.28
CA GLY A 59 -1.75 -9.50 -6.83
C GLY A 59 -1.75 -9.63 -5.30
N ILE A 60 -0.80 -8.99 -4.60
CA ILE A 60 -0.65 -9.10 -3.13
C ILE A 60 -1.94 -8.76 -2.37
N PRO A 61 -2.51 -7.54 -2.48
CA PRO A 61 -3.72 -7.17 -1.74
C PRO A 61 -4.93 -7.98 -2.19
N THR A 62 -5.00 -8.36 -3.47
CA THR A 62 -6.04 -9.25 -3.99
C THR A 62 -5.99 -10.62 -3.31
N ILE A 63 -4.80 -11.24 -3.24
CA ILE A 63 -4.58 -12.52 -2.57
C ILE A 63 -4.84 -12.39 -1.07
N CYS A 64 -4.37 -11.32 -0.42
CA CYS A 64 -4.59 -11.08 1.00
C CYS A 64 -6.09 -10.91 1.32
N THR A 65 -6.84 -10.21 0.47
CA THR A 65 -8.30 -10.08 0.56
C THR A 65 -8.99 -11.43 0.45
N ILE A 66 -8.59 -12.27 -0.53
CA ILE A 66 -9.15 -13.61 -0.71
C ILE A 66 -8.85 -14.50 0.51
N ILE A 67 -7.62 -14.49 1.02
CA ILE A 67 -7.22 -15.25 2.21
C ILE A 67 -7.97 -14.76 3.45
N GLY A 68 -8.07 -13.43 3.62
CA GLY A 68 -8.80 -12.78 4.70
C GLY A 68 -10.27 -13.19 4.71
N TRP A 69 -10.92 -13.15 3.54
CA TRP A 69 -12.30 -13.57 3.36
C TRP A 69 -12.51 -15.05 3.68
N ARG A 70 -11.68 -15.93 3.11
CA ARG A 70 -11.90 -17.39 3.11
C ARG A 70 -11.52 -18.05 4.43
N TYR A 71 -10.44 -17.61 5.08
CA TYR A 71 -9.86 -18.31 6.23
C TYR A 71 -9.87 -17.52 7.53
N LEU A 72 -9.80 -16.18 7.48
CA LEU A 72 -9.50 -15.36 8.66
C LEU A 72 -10.63 -14.40 9.09
N ARG A 73 -11.78 -14.38 8.39
CA ARG A 73 -12.89 -13.43 8.64
C ARG A 73 -13.39 -13.40 10.09
N TYR A 74 -13.34 -14.53 10.77
CA TYR A 74 -13.79 -14.66 12.16
C TYR A 74 -12.69 -14.45 13.21
N GLN A 75 -11.47 -14.13 12.77
CA GLN A 75 -10.29 -14.00 13.64
C GLN A 75 -9.60 -12.64 13.41
N PRO A 76 -10.18 -11.53 13.92
CA PRO A 76 -9.68 -10.17 13.70
C PRO A 76 -8.19 -9.98 14.05
N PRO A 77 -7.65 -10.60 15.12
CA PRO A 77 -6.23 -10.51 15.42
C PRO A 77 -5.32 -11.19 14.39
N LYS A 78 -5.81 -12.20 13.66
CA LYS A 78 -5.05 -12.82 12.56
C LYS A 78 -5.19 -12.02 11.27
N LEU A 79 -6.34 -11.40 11.05
CA LEU A 79 -6.59 -10.49 9.93
C LEU A 79 -5.58 -9.33 9.92
N ILE A 80 -5.40 -8.69 11.07
CA ILE A 80 -4.46 -7.56 11.20
C ILE A 80 -3.00 -8.01 11.09
N ARG A 81 -2.69 -9.25 11.51
CA ARG A 81 -1.36 -9.85 11.32
C ARG A 81 -1.07 -10.15 9.84
N LEU A 82 -2.06 -10.62 9.07
CA LEU A 82 -1.92 -10.77 7.62
C LEU A 82 -1.61 -9.42 6.97
N PHE A 83 -2.32 -8.37 7.38
CA PHE A 83 -2.13 -7.02 6.87
C PHE A 83 -0.71 -6.50 7.12
N TYR A 84 -0.34 -6.33 8.38
CA TYR A 84 0.96 -5.72 8.72
C TYR A 84 2.14 -6.66 8.47
N GLY A 85 1.92 -7.97 8.56
CA GLY A 85 3.00 -8.96 8.46
C GLY A 85 3.27 -9.48 7.06
N THR A 86 2.31 -9.35 6.13
CA THR A 86 2.43 -9.91 4.77
C THR A 86 2.12 -8.86 3.72
N GLU A 87 0.96 -8.23 3.81
CA GLU A 87 0.50 -7.30 2.77
C GLU A 87 1.37 -6.04 2.69
N VAL A 88 1.53 -5.33 3.81
CA VAL A 88 2.27 -4.05 3.86
C VAL A 88 3.75 -4.19 3.45
N PRO A 89 4.54 -5.16 3.96
CA PRO A 89 5.95 -5.29 3.59
C PRO A 89 6.15 -5.61 2.12
N LEU A 90 5.35 -6.53 1.56
CA LEU A 90 5.45 -6.90 0.15
C LEU A 90 4.98 -5.76 -0.75
N PHE A 91 3.86 -5.13 -0.40
CA PHE A 91 3.33 -3.99 -1.15
C PHE A 91 4.34 -2.85 -1.21
N LEU A 92 4.92 -2.49 -0.07
CA LEU A 92 5.90 -1.40 0.03
C LEU A 92 7.20 -1.75 -0.73
N LEU A 93 7.62 -3.02 -0.71
CA LEU A 93 8.76 -3.45 -1.52
C LEU A 93 8.50 -3.29 -3.03
N CYS A 94 7.29 -3.62 -3.49
CA CYS A 94 6.91 -3.41 -4.89
C CYS A 94 6.87 -1.92 -5.26
N LEU A 95 6.37 -1.06 -4.38
CA LEU A 95 6.41 0.40 -4.59
C LEU A 95 7.84 0.93 -4.65
N LEU A 96 8.69 0.57 -3.69
CA LEU A 96 10.09 0.95 -3.69
C LEU A 96 10.78 0.52 -4.98
N ARG A 97 10.48 -0.69 -5.48
CA ARG A 97 11.03 -1.18 -6.74
C ARG A 97 10.54 -0.40 -7.96
N LEU A 98 9.26 -0.03 -8.03
CA LEU A 98 8.70 0.68 -9.18
C LEU A 98 9.14 2.16 -9.26
N PHE A 99 9.26 2.82 -8.10
CA PHE A 99 9.43 4.27 -8.03
C PHE A 99 10.81 4.73 -7.58
N VAL A 100 11.46 4.00 -6.67
CA VAL A 100 12.72 4.45 -6.04
C VAL A 100 13.92 3.72 -6.63
N LEU A 101 13.81 2.40 -6.78
CA LEU A 101 14.89 1.53 -7.22
C LEU A 101 14.75 1.21 -8.72
N ARG A 102 14.61 2.26 -9.56
CA ARG A 102 14.62 2.06 -11.03
C ARG A 102 15.96 1.55 -11.55
N GLU A 103 17.06 1.83 -10.83
CA GLU A 103 18.42 1.44 -11.22
C GLU A 103 19.01 0.39 -10.28
N LEU A 104 18.36 -0.78 -10.23
CA LEU A 104 18.82 -1.89 -9.38
C LEU A 104 20.16 -2.45 -9.89
N THR A 105 21.23 -2.19 -9.15
CA THR A 105 22.48 -2.96 -9.26
C THR A 105 22.23 -4.44 -8.92
N PRO A 106 22.97 -5.42 -9.49
CA PRO A 106 22.73 -6.85 -9.26
C PRO A 106 22.65 -7.25 -7.77
N ALA A 107 23.36 -6.55 -6.89
CA ALA A 107 23.34 -6.78 -5.44
C ALA A 107 21.97 -6.53 -4.78
N SER A 108 21.17 -5.63 -5.35
CA SER A 108 19.85 -5.26 -4.82
C SER A 108 18.74 -6.27 -5.14
N THR A 109 18.95 -7.18 -6.09
CA THR A 109 18.00 -8.27 -6.44
C THR A 109 17.87 -9.33 -5.34
N LEU A 110 18.90 -9.47 -4.49
CA LEU A 110 18.91 -10.41 -3.36
C LEU A 110 17.99 -9.97 -2.22
N MET A 111 17.70 -8.66 -2.12
CA MET A 111 16.89 -8.12 -1.03
C MET A 111 15.40 -8.50 -1.18
N PRO A 112 14.73 -8.33 -2.34
CA PRO A 112 13.38 -8.85 -2.58
C PRO A 112 13.22 -10.33 -2.26
N GLY A 113 14.21 -11.15 -2.64
CA GLY A 113 14.17 -12.59 -2.39
C GLY A 113 14.04 -12.93 -0.91
N LYS A 114 14.82 -12.27 -0.04
CA LYS A 114 14.77 -12.49 1.41
C LYS A 114 13.41 -12.09 1.99
N VAL A 115 12.85 -10.96 1.54
CA VAL A 115 11.53 -10.48 2.01
C VAL A 115 10.43 -11.46 1.62
N ILE A 116 10.46 -11.97 0.39
CA ILE A 116 9.49 -12.96 -0.09
C ILE A 116 9.57 -14.24 0.74
N VAL A 117 10.77 -14.77 0.97
CA VAL A 117 10.97 -15.99 1.78
C VAL A 117 10.45 -15.80 3.20
N CYS A 118 10.78 -14.68 3.85
CA CYS A 118 10.28 -14.36 5.18
C CYS A 118 8.76 -14.22 5.22
N THR A 119 8.19 -13.56 4.23
CA THR A 119 6.75 -13.32 4.17
C THR A 119 5.98 -14.61 3.95
N ILE A 120 6.47 -15.51 3.09
CA ILE A 120 5.88 -16.84 2.90
C ILE A 120 5.99 -17.66 4.19
N ALA A 121 7.13 -17.66 4.86
CA ALA A 121 7.31 -18.35 6.13
C ALA A 121 6.32 -17.84 7.20
N PHE A 122 6.16 -16.52 7.30
CA PHE A 122 5.19 -15.88 8.19
C PHE A 122 3.74 -16.24 7.83
N LEU A 123 3.40 -16.25 6.54
CA LEU A 123 2.06 -16.60 6.07
C LEU A 123 1.71 -18.06 6.39
N ILE A 124 2.65 -18.98 6.18
CA ILE A 124 2.46 -20.41 6.51
C ILE A 124 2.23 -20.56 8.02
N GLU A 125 2.99 -19.85 8.84
CA GLU A 125 2.82 -19.86 10.30
C GLU A 125 1.44 -19.29 10.70
N LEU A 126 1.04 -18.16 10.11
CA LEU A 126 -0.23 -17.53 10.40
C LEU A 126 -1.42 -18.46 10.10
N LEU A 127 -1.32 -19.25 9.01
CA LEU A 127 -2.35 -20.20 8.59
C LEU A 127 -2.33 -21.49 9.41
N ARG A 128 -1.16 -22.09 9.67
CA ARG A 128 -1.05 -23.36 10.41
C ARG A 128 -1.13 -23.21 11.92
N GLY A 129 -0.90 -22.01 12.43
CA GLY A 129 -0.79 -21.75 13.86
C GLY A 129 0.57 -22.16 14.43
N TYR A 130 0.85 -21.65 15.63
CA TYR A 130 2.13 -21.85 16.31
C TYR A 130 2.27 -23.32 16.76
N ASN A 131 3.19 -24.06 16.13
CA ASN A 131 3.37 -25.47 16.42
C ASN A 131 4.40 -25.68 17.54
N ARG A 132 3.93 -25.65 18.80
CA ARG A 132 4.78 -25.81 20.01
C ARG A 132 5.51 -27.16 20.09
N GLY A 133 5.08 -28.18 19.34
CA GLY A 133 5.58 -29.55 19.48
C GLY A 133 6.92 -29.84 18.80
N ASN A 134 7.38 -29.01 17.86
CA ASN A 134 8.59 -29.28 17.07
C ASN A 134 9.62 -28.16 17.23
N GLN A 135 10.70 -28.45 17.96
CA GLN A 135 11.78 -27.51 18.26
C GLN A 135 12.47 -26.95 17.00
N ILE A 136 12.57 -27.75 15.93
CA ILE A 136 13.18 -27.31 14.67
C ILE A 136 12.29 -26.26 14.00
N LEU A 137 10.97 -26.47 13.97
CA LEU A 137 10.03 -25.47 13.45
C LEU A 137 10.08 -24.20 14.28
N ALA A 138 10.13 -24.29 15.61
CA ALA A 138 10.23 -23.13 16.48
C ALA A 138 11.53 -22.33 16.24
N GLY A 139 12.65 -23.01 16.02
CA GLY A 139 13.92 -22.38 15.66
C GLY A 139 13.88 -21.67 14.31
N LEU A 140 13.37 -22.33 13.27
CA LEU A 140 13.17 -21.71 11.95
C LEU A 140 12.24 -20.50 12.03
N GLN A 141 11.21 -20.58 12.86
CA GLN A 141 10.27 -19.49 13.08
C GLN A 141 10.94 -18.27 13.71
N LEU A 142 11.79 -18.49 14.72
CA LEU A 142 12.51 -17.41 15.38
C LEU A 142 13.50 -16.71 14.43
N ILE A 143 14.16 -17.48 13.56
CA ILE A 143 15.02 -16.94 12.49
C ILE A 143 14.18 -16.11 11.51
N ALA A 144 13.04 -16.63 11.06
CA ALA A 144 12.16 -15.92 10.12
C ALA A 144 11.66 -14.57 10.69
N HIS A 145 11.21 -14.56 11.95
CA HIS A 145 10.78 -13.32 12.63
C HIS A 145 11.92 -12.33 12.83
N SER A 146 13.11 -12.82 13.18
CA SER A 146 14.30 -11.97 13.33
C SER A 146 14.71 -11.34 11.99
N LEU A 147 14.67 -12.11 10.91
CA LEU A 147 14.99 -11.63 9.58
C LEU A 147 13.92 -10.65 9.06
N MET A 148 12.66 -10.90 9.38
CA MET A 148 11.55 -9.99 9.09
C MET A 148 11.70 -8.66 9.85
N LEU A 149 12.08 -8.70 11.12
CA LEU A 149 12.37 -7.50 11.92
C LEU A 149 13.54 -6.72 11.31
N LEU A 150 14.64 -7.40 10.98
CA LEU A 150 15.82 -6.77 10.37
C LEU A 150 15.47 -6.11 9.04
N THR A 151 14.69 -6.81 8.21
CA THR A 151 14.20 -6.30 6.93
C THR A 151 13.30 -5.08 7.13
N GLY A 152 12.37 -5.14 8.10
CA GLY A 152 11.50 -4.03 8.45
C GLY A 152 12.26 -2.80 8.92
N ILE A 153 13.30 -2.97 9.75
CA ILE A 153 14.18 -1.88 10.18
C ILE A 153 14.93 -1.29 8.98
N TYR A 154 15.50 -2.13 8.13
CA TYR A 154 16.22 -1.68 6.93
C TYR A 154 15.33 -0.89 5.98
N ILE A 155 14.14 -1.43 5.68
CA ILE A 155 13.15 -0.75 4.84
C ILE A 155 12.68 0.56 5.49
N GLY A 156 12.43 0.56 6.80
CA GLY A 156 12.04 1.76 7.55
C GLY A 156 13.10 2.85 7.51
N LEU A 157 14.38 2.48 7.66
CA LEU A 157 15.50 3.40 7.51
C LEU A 157 15.59 3.98 6.09
N LEU A 158 15.45 3.15 5.05
CA LEU A 158 15.37 3.62 3.67
C LEU A 158 14.20 4.58 3.49
N LEU A 159 13.03 4.25 4.04
CA LEU A 159 11.85 5.09 3.92
C LEU A 159 12.05 6.44 4.58
N LEU A 160 12.74 6.52 5.73
CA LEU A 160 13.02 7.78 6.41
C LEU A 160 13.80 8.77 5.53
N PHE A 161 14.72 8.29 4.69
CA PHE A 161 15.43 9.15 3.74
C PHE A 161 14.52 9.84 2.72
N TYR A 162 13.35 9.27 2.42
CA TYR A 162 12.38 9.85 1.48
C TYR A 162 11.20 10.52 2.20
N ALA A 163 10.68 9.89 3.24
CA ALA A 163 9.52 10.34 3.99
C ALA A 163 9.78 11.65 4.75
N VAL A 164 10.97 11.80 5.35
CA VAL A 164 11.33 13.02 6.08
C VAL A 164 11.42 14.24 5.16
N PRO A 165 12.18 14.22 4.04
CA PRO A 165 12.22 15.37 3.14
C PRO A 165 10.88 15.62 2.47
N PHE A 166 10.12 14.57 2.11
CA PHE A 166 8.79 14.75 1.55
C PHE A 166 7.82 15.38 2.54
N ALA A 167 7.84 14.96 3.81
CA ALA A 167 7.04 15.59 4.87
C ALA A 167 7.45 17.05 5.10
N ALA A 168 8.75 17.36 5.09
CA ALA A 168 9.23 18.73 5.19
C ALA A 168 8.75 19.59 4.01
N PHE A 169 8.79 19.05 2.78
CA PHE A 169 8.27 19.71 1.58
C PHE A 169 6.75 19.97 1.71
N LEU A 170 5.96 18.96 2.08
CA LEU A 170 4.52 19.14 2.27
C LEU A 170 4.18 20.15 3.36
N LEU A 171 4.93 20.14 4.46
CA LEU A 171 4.75 21.08 5.56
C LEU A 171 5.08 22.51 5.09
N GLN A 172 6.14 22.68 4.30
CA GLN A 172 6.49 23.95 3.69
C GLN A 172 5.39 24.44 2.74
N GLU A 173 4.89 23.60 1.84
CA GLU A 173 3.80 23.95 0.91
C GLU A 173 2.49 24.26 1.63
N PHE A 174 2.18 23.50 2.68
CA PHE A 174 1.01 23.75 3.52
C PHE A 174 1.08 25.11 4.22
N LEU A 175 2.25 25.46 4.75
CA LEU A 175 2.50 26.75 5.43
C LEU A 175 2.62 27.95 4.49
N LYS A 176 2.76 27.74 3.18
CA LYS A 176 2.74 28.84 2.20
C LYS A 176 1.33 29.39 1.96
N PHE A 177 0.27 28.71 2.42
CA PHE A 177 -1.14 29.11 2.28
C PHE A 177 -1.64 29.41 0.86
N TYR A 178 -0.87 29.15 -0.21
CA TYR A 178 -1.34 29.28 -1.61
C TYR A 178 -2.60 28.45 -1.88
N TRP A 179 -2.72 27.30 -1.23
CA TRP A 179 -3.92 26.46 -1.31
C TRP A 179 -5.16 27.19 -0.78
N LEU A 180 -5.02 28.07 0.22
CA LEU A 180 -6.12 28.84 0.80
C LEU A 180 -6.56 29.97 -0.15
N GLU A 181 -5.62 30.61 -0.84
CA GLU A 181 -5.94 31.60 -1.89
C GLU A 181 -6.69 30.96 -3.06
N ASN A 182 -6.24 29.77 -3.50
CA ASN A 182 -6.93 29.00 -4.52
C ASN A 182 -8.34 28.58 -4.07
N ILE A 183 -8.53 28.11 -2.85
CA ILE A 183 -9.87 27.80 -2.33
C ILE A 183 -10.73 29.06 -2.24
N GLY A 184 -10.18 30.18 -1.76
CA GLY A 184 -10.88 31.45 -1.64
C GLY A 184 -11.37 31.97 -2.99
N SER A 185 -10.51 31.93 -4.02
CA SER A 185 -10.90 32.29 -5.38
C SER A 185 -11.96 31.36 -5.95
N TRP A 186 -11.82 30.03 -5.77
CA TRP A 186 -12.86 29.06 -6.15
C TRP A 186 -14.21 29.35 -5.51
N ILE A 187 -14.23 29.62 -4.20
CA ILE A 187 -15.46 30.00 -3.48
C ILE A 187 -16.02 31.30 -4.04
N GLY A 188 -15.18 32.30 -4.30
CA GLY A 188 -15.58 33.57 -4.92
C GLY A 188 -16.28 33.36 -6.27
N TYR A 189 -15.71 32.52 -7.15
CA TYR A 189 -16.32 32.16 -8.43
C TYR A 189 -17.65 31.42 -8.27
N VAL A 190 -17.76 30.50 -7.32
CA VAL A 190 -19.00 29.78 -7.04
C VAL A 190 -20.08 30.73 -6.50
N VAL A 191 -19.75 31.63 -5.59
CA VAL A 191 -20.70 32.61 -5.03
C VAL A 191 -21.14 33.60 -6.11
N LEU A 192 -20.21 34.16 -6.88
CA LEU A 192 -20.52 35.06 -8.00
C LEU A 192 -21.41 34.37 -9.04
N SER A 193 -21.11 33.12 -9.40
CA SER A 193 -21.96 32.38 -10.35
C SER A 193 -23.36 32.12 -9.80
N ILE A 194 -23.51 31.78 -8.51
CA ILE A 194 -24.83 31.65 -7.88
C ILE A 194 -25.58 33.00 -7.90
N PHE A 195 -24.94 34.11 -7.54
CA PHE A 195 -25.61 35.41 -7.45
C PHE A 195 -25.97 36.03 -8.80
N TYR A 196 -25.17 35.83 -9.84
CA TYR A 196 -25.40 36.47 -11.14
C TYR A 196 -26.06 35.54 -12.15
N VAL A 197 -25.66 34.26 -12.21
CA VAL A 197 -26.15 33.34 -13.26
C VAL A 197 -27.53 32.79 -12.91
N VAL A 198 -27.79 32.46 -11.64
CA VAL A 198 -29.08 31.87 -11.23
C VAL A 198 -30.25 32.84 -11.47
N PRO A 199 -30.20 34.13 -11.06
CA PRO A 199 -31.31 35.05 -11.34
C PRO A 199 -31.53 35.32 -12.82
N ILE A 200 -30.45 35.42 -13.62
CA ILE A 200 -30.56 35.58 -15.08
C ILE A 200 -31.27 34.35 -15.69
N PHE A 201 -30.95 33.15 -15.22
CA PHE A 201 -31.60 31.92 -15.68
C PHE A 201 -33.10 31.89 -15.32
N PHE A 202 -33.50 32.44 -14.16
CA PHE A 202 -34.90 32.56 -13.75
C PHE A 202 -35.67 33.68 -14.46
N ILE A 203 -34.98 34.69 -15.00
CA ILE A 203 -35.60 35.82 -15.71
C ILE A 203 -35.73 35.54 -17.22
N CYS A 204 -34.84 34.73 -17.80
CA CYS A 204 -34.79 34.44 -19.23
C CYS A 204 -35.34 33.05 -19.64
N GLY A 205 -35.77 32.20 -18.70
CA GLY A 205 -36.41 30.91 -18.95
C GLY A 205 -37.88 30.92 -18.57
#